data_AF-A0A8T4E4B4-F1
#
_entry.id   AF-A0A8T4E4B4-F1
#
_cell.length_a   1.000
_cell.length_b   1.000
_cell.length_c   1.000
_cell.angle_alpha   90.00
_cell.angle_beta   90.00
_cell.angle_gamma   90.00
#
_symmetry.space_group_name_H-M   'P 1'
#
loop_
_entity.id
_entity.type
_entity.pdbx_description
1 polymer ?
#
loop_
_entity_poly.entity_id
_entity_poly.type
_entity_poly.pdbx_seq_one_letter_code
_entity_poly.pdbx_strand_id
1 'polypeptide(L)' 'MKSAQTGGTASSRPDEDSKSCKTGFEKKAGRPRKLSGQTAQEIREYYLNNPCSVRELAGIFGISRSTVWRAVAGG' A
#
# COMPACT_ATOMS: atom_id res chain seq x y z
N MET A 1 39.98 -14.63 44.32
CA MET A 1 39.31 -13.32 44.53
C MET A 1 39.09 -12.69 43.16
N LYS A 2 37.83 -12.28 42.85
CA LYS A 2 37.37 -11.10 42.06
C LYS A 2 38.25 -10.59 40.90
N SER A 3 37.79 -10.23 39.70
CA SER A 3 36.47 -9.95 39.14
C SER A 3 36.60 -9.71 37.62
N ALA A 4 35.44 -9.76 36.96
CA ALA A 4 35.09 -9.41 35.57
C ALA A 4 35.76 -8.18 34.93
N GLN A 5 35.80 -8.17 33.58
CA GLN A 5 35.10 -7.19 32.71
C GLN A 5 35.30 -7.53 31.21
N THR A 6 34.26 -8.07 30.57
CA THR A 6 33.36 -7.42 29.58
C THR A 6 34.02 -7.09 28.23
N GLY A 7 33.93 -8.05 27.31
CA GLY A 7 34.12 -7.81 25.88
C GLY A 7 32.98 -6.96 25.33
N GLY A 8 33.31 -5.82 24.74
CA GLY A 8 32.39 -5.01 23.98
C GLY A 8 32.13 -5.64 22.62
N THR A 9 30.95 -6.24 22.45
CA THR A 9 30.39 -6.56 21.14
C THR A 9 29.98 -5.25 20.48
N ALA A 10 30.80 -4.76 19.56
CA ALA A 10 30.40 -3.73 18.61
C ALA A 10 29.29 -4.32 17.72
N SER A 11 28.04 -4.06 18.09
CA SER A 11 26.89 -4.26 17.21
C SER A 11 26.98 -3.25 16.07
N SER A 12 27.67 -3.64 15.00
CA SER A 12 27.53 -3.02 13.68
C SER A 12 26.09 -3.25 13.22
N ARG A 13 25.22 -2.28 13.49
CA ARG A 13 23.90 -2.20 12.86
C ARG A 13 24.14 -1.94 11.38
N PRO A 14 23.75 -2.85 10.46
CA PRO A 14 23.71 -2.50 9.06
C PRO A 14 22.69 -1.37 8.90
N ASP A 15 23.18 -0.23 8.40
CA ASP A 15 22.36 0.92 8.03
C ASP A 15 21.31 0.44 7.02
N GLU A 16 20.06 0.58 7.44
CA GLU A 16 18.89 0.10 6.73
C GLU A 16 18.74 0.87 5.42
N ASP A 17 19.31 0.29 4.36
CA ASP A 17 18.87 0.49 2.98
C ASP A 17 17.35 0.32 2.96
N SER A 18 16.62 1.44 2.88
CA SER A 18 15.22 1.41 2.49
C SER A 18 14.76 2.72 1.88
N LYS A 19 14.90 2.72 0.56
CA LYS A 19 13.96 3.29 -0.42
C LYS A 19 13.89 4.81 -0.47
N SER A 20 14.83 5.35 -1.23
CA SER A 20 14.48 6.34 -2.25
C SER A 20 13.33 5.81 -3.12
N CYS A 21 12.12 6.29 -2.88
CA CYS A 21 11.02 6.22 -3.84
C CYS A 21 10.44 7.62 -4.09
N LYS A 22 11.31 8.57 -4.44
CA LYS A 22 10.89 9.74 -5.22
C LYS A 22 11.05 9.41 -6.70
N THR A 23 10.30 8.40 -7.17
CA THR A 23 10.07 8.23 -8.61
C THR A 23 9.30 9.45 -9.09
N GLY A 24 9.82 10.13 -10.11
CA GLY A 24 9.23 11.32 -10.69
C GLY A 24 7.72 11.18 -10.86
N PHE A 25 6.96 12.09 -10.23
CA PHE A 25 5.56 12.30 -10.56
C PHE A 25 5.52 12.97 -11.93
N GLU A 26 5.76 12.17 -12.97
CA GLU A 26 5.30 12.54 -14.31
C GLU A 26 3.81 12.82 -14.16
N LYS A 27 3.42 14.07 -14.41
CA LYS A 27 2.02 14.50 -14.37
C LYS A 27 1.28 13.78 -15.50
N LYS A 28 0.95 12.51 -15.29
CA LYS A 28 0.00 11.77 -16.13
C LYS A 28 -1.30 12.58 -16.09
N ALA A 29 -1.86 12.81 -17.27
CA ALA A 29 -3.10 13.57 -17.48
C ALA A 29 -4.09 13.29 -16.35
N GLY A 30 -4.60 14.36 -15.73
CA GLY A 30 -5.30 14.33 -14.45
C GLY A 30 -6.19 13.12 -14.32
N ARG A 31 -5.84 12.22 -13.39
CA ARG A 31 -6.61 11.03 -13.10
C ARG A 31 -8.08 11.44 -12.93
N PRO A 32 -9.04 10.79 -13.63
CA PRO A 32 -10.44 11.17 -13.51
C PRO A 32 -10.82 11.19 -12.02
N ARG A 33 -11.25 12.37 -11.54
CA ARG A 33 -11.55 12.63 -10.11
C ARG A 33 -12.66 11.74 -9.58
N LYS A 34 -13.49 11.18 -10.47
CA LYS A 34 -14.61 10.31 -10.16
C LYS A 34 -14.45 9.01 -10.93
N LEU A 35 -14.51 7.89 -10.21
CA LEU A 35 -14.92 6.64 -10.83
C LEU A 35 -16.32 6.85 -11.40
N SER A 36 -16.58 6.30 -12.59
CA SER A 36 -17.97 6.17 -13.04
C SER A 36 -18.77 5.46 -11.95
N GLY A 37 -19.99 5.92 -11.70
CA GLY A 37 -20.86 5.32 -10.67
C GLY A 37 -21.06 3.81 -10.90
N GLN A 38 -21.09 3.38 -12.16
CA GLN A 38 -21.15 1.96 -12.54
C GLN A 38 -19.93 1.19 -12.03
N THR A 39 -18.72 1.73 -12.21
CA THR A 39 -17.48 1.08 -11.77
C THR A 39 -17.39 0.92 -10.25
N ALA A 40 -17.91 1.87 -9.48
CA ALA A 40 -17.92 1.77 -8.01
C ALA A 40 -18.84 0.65 -7.51
N GLN A 41 -19.99 0.49 -8.16
CA GLN A 41 -20.95 -0.57 -7.84
C GLN A 41 -20.39 -1.96 -8.20
N GLU A 42 -19.76 -2.09 -9.37
CA GLU A 42 -19.08 -3.33 -9.78
C GLU A 42 -17.98 -3.74 -8.78
N ILE A 43 -17.16 -2.79 -8.30
CA ILE A 43 -16.12 -3.06 -7.30
C ILE A 43 -16.74 -3.56 -5.99
N ARG A 44 -17.87 -2.97 -5.57
CA ARG A 44 -18.57 -3.35 -4.34
C ARG A 44 -19.18 -4.74 -4.46
N GLU A 45 -19.88 -5.03 -5.56
CA GLU A 45 -20.45 -6.35 -5.81
C GLU A 45 -19.36 -7.41 -5.89
N TYR A 46 -18.25 -7.12 -6.57
CA TYR A 46 -17.13 -8.06 -6.65
C TYR A 46 -16.52 -8.35 -5.27
N TYR A 47 -16.37 -7.34 -4.42
CA TYR A 47 -15.88 -7.49 -3.03
C TYR A 47 -16.83 -8.32 -2.15
N LEU A 48 -18.15 -8.19 -2.34
CA LEU A 48 -19.13 -8.95 -1.57
C LEU A 48 -19.23 -10.42 -2.00
N ASN A 49 -19.04 -10.69 -3.30
CA ASN A 49 -19.15 -12.04 -3.85
C ASN A 49 -17.84 -12.85 -3.75
N ASN A 50 -16.68 -12.19 -3.66
CA ASN A 50 -15.38 -12.85 -3.61
C ASN A 50 -14.59 -12.39 -2.38
N PRO A 51 -13.98 -13.31 -1.60
CA PRO A 51 -13.08 -12.95 -0.51
C PRO A 51 -11.74 -12.46 -1.06
N CYS A 52 -11.74 -11.27 -1.65
CA CYS A 52 -10.56 -10.63 -2.23
C CYS A 52 -10.08 -9.48 -1.36
N SER A 53 -8.76 -9.31 -1.27
CA SER A 53 -8.18 -8.16 -0.59
C SER A 53 -8.37 -6.89 -1.42
N VAL A 54 -8.48 -5.74 -0.74
CA VAL A 54 -8.50 -4.39 -1.37
C VAL A 54 -7.32 -4.18 -2.33
N ARG A 55 -6.18 -4.81 -2.06
CA ARG A 55 -4.98 -4.77 -2.90
C ARG A 55 -5.16 -5.53 -4.22
N GLU A 56 -5.88 -6.65 -4.22
CA GLU A 56 -6.15 -7.44 -5.42
C GLU A 56 -7.16 -6.72 -6.30
N LEU A 57 -8.24 -6.21 -5.70
CA LEU A 57 -9.22 -5.34 -6.38
C LEU A 57 -8.56 -4.14 -7.06
N ALA A 58 -7.62 -3.49 -6.37
CA ALA A 58 -6.85 -2.40 -6.96
C ALA A 58 -6.07 -2.82 -8.21
N GLY A 59 -5.52 -4.04 -8.21
CA GLY A 59 -4.83 -4.63 -9.36
C GLY A 59 -5.78 -4.97 -10.51
N ILE A 60 -6.90 -5.64 -10.21
CA ILE A 60 -7.89 -6.07 -11.20
C ILE A 60 -8.48 -4.86 -11.93
N PHE A 61 -8.87 -3.82 -11.19
CA PHE A 61 -9.53 -2.64 -11.74
C PHE A 61 -8.55 -1.53 -12.16
N GLY A 62 -7.23 -1.71 -11.97
CA GLY A 62 -6.22 -0.70 -12.32
C GLY A 62 -6.36 0.62 -11.54
N ILE A 63 -6.92 0.58 -10.33
CA ILE A 63 -7.21 1.75 -9.50
C ILE A 63 -6.42 1.71 -8.19
N SER A 64 -6.45 2.81 -7.43
CA SER A 64 -5.70 2.87 -6.18
C SER A 64 -6.49 2.23 -5.06
N ARG A 65 -5.80 1.61 -4.11
CA ARG A 65 -6.41 1.03 -2.90
C ARG A 65 -7.34 2.01 -2.17
N SER A 66 -6.95 3.27 -2.07
CA SER A 66 -7.76 4.36 -1.49
C SER A 66 -9.02 4.71 -2.28
N THR A 67 -9.08 4.36 -3.57
CA THR A 67 -10.29 4.48 -4.39
C THR A 67 -11.20 3.27 -4.18
N VAL A 68 -10.63 2.06 -4.14
CA VAL A 68 -11.36 0.83 -3.79
C VAL A 68 -12.00 0.98 -2.41
N TRP A 69 -11.24 1.45 -1.42
CA TRP A 69 -11.77 1.69 -0.07
C TRP A 69 -12.93 2.68 -0.06
N ARG A 70 -12.85 3.77 -0.84
CA ARG A 70 -13.97 4.72 -0.98
C ARG A 70 -15.20 4.10 -1.64
N ALA A 71 -15.01 3.22 -2.62
CA ALA A 71 -16.11 2.52 -3.28
C ALA A 71 -16.79 1.48 -2.37
N VAL A 72 -16.01 0.78 -1.53
CA VAL A 72 -16.52 -0.26 -0.64
C VAL A 72 -17.10 0.33 0.66
N ALA A 73 -16.44 1.35 1.26
CA ALA A 73 -16.80 1.90 2.56
C ALA A 73 -17.69 3.16 2.50
N GLY A 74 -17.76 3.84 1.35
CA GLY A 74 -18.49 5.10 1.18
C GLY A 74 -19.85 4.97 0.50
N GLY A 75 -20.46 3.78 0.58
CA GLY A 75 -21.81 3.51 0.07
C GLY A 75 -22.90 4.21 0.88
#